data_AF-A0A7S4P0Y4-F1
#
_entry.id   AF-A0A7S4P0Y4-F1
#
_cell.length_a   1.000
_cell.length_b   1.000
_cell.length_c   1.000
_cell.angle_alpha   90.00
_cell.angle_beta   90.00
_cell.angle_gamma   90.00
#
_symmetry.space_group_name_H-M   'P 1'
#
loop_
_entity.id
_entity.type
_entity.pdbx_description
1 polymer ?
#
loop_
_entity_poly.entity_id
_entity_poly.type
_entity_poly.pdbx_seq_one_letter_code
_entity_poly.pdbx_strand_id
1 'polypeptide(L)'
;LNPSDYLIKEGEGEDEYYSVGAVLSLTKILVDPSLSKHHITVITVLMCICRTLKSRAKIFLPVIMPLFFKILRSKDHGIHDLLFQQVSVLVELAKDDIRIYLDDIFGLVHQFWDTNMIIQILGLVEKMVKILDNEIKVYLPGLVPLLLRLLHSNKSNRRLKVLSTLDTIGGHLADYLHL
;
A
#
# COMPACT_ATOMS: atom_id res chain seq x y z
N LEU A 1 -4.52 18.85 17.37
CA LEU A 1 -5.75 18.74 16.57
C LEU A 1 -5.90 17.28 16.17
N ASN A 2 -7.03 16.66 16.50
CA ASN A 2 -7.26 15.24 16.25
C ASN A 2 -7.50 15.04 14.74
N PRO A 3 -6.93 14.01 14.08
CA PRO A 3 -7.20 13.74 12.67
C PRO A 3 -8.71 13.67 12.33
N SER A 4 -9.54 13.26 13.29
CA SER A 4 -11.01 13.29 13.17
C SER A 4 -11.59 14.66 12.84
N ASP A 5 -10.99 15.74 13.36
CA ASP A 5 -11.54 17.09 13.24
C ASP A 5 -11.31 17.67 11.85
N TYR A 6 -10.28 17.19 11.13
CA TYR A 6 -10.03 17.54 9.74
C TYR A 6 -10.97 16.80 8.79
N LEU A 7 -11.26 15.52 9.07
CA LEU A 7 -12.13 14.71 8.21
C LEU A 7 -13.60 15.16 8.26
N ILE A 8 -14.05 15.64 9.41
CA ILE A 8 -15.42 16.17 9.58
C ILE A 8 -15.59 17.49 8.80
N LYS A 9 -14.51 18.26 8.59
CA LYS A 9 -14.55 19.55 7.92
C LYS A 9 -14.56 19.46 6.39
N GLU A 10 -14.10 18.34 5.80
CA GLU A 10 -14.10 18.13 4.33
C GLU A 10 -15.34 17.39 3.80
N GLY A 11 -16.18 16.82 4.67
CA GLY A 11 -17.39 16.10 4.26
C GLY A 11 -18.60 17.01 4.07
N GLU A 12 -18.62 17.82 3.01
CA GLU A 12 -19.82 18.57 2.61
C GLU A 12 -20.78 17.68 1.79
N GLY A 13 -21.42 16.73 2.48
CA GLY A 13 -22.51 15.88 1.98
C GLY A 13 -22.99 14.90 3.06
N GLU A 14 -24.31 14.72 3.24
CA GLU A 14 -24.87 13.85 4.29
C GLU A 14 -24.31 12.41 4.22
N ASP A 15 -24.15 11.86 3.01
CA ASP A 15 -23.59 10.52 2.80
C ASP A 15 -22.12 10.42 3.23
N GLU A 16 -21.35 11.49 3.07
CA GLU A 16 -19.93 11.53 3.44
C GLU A 16 -19.78 11.59 4.96
N TYR A 17 -20.65 12.32 5.65
CA TYR A 17 -20.69 12.36 7.12
C TYR A 17 -20.88 10.97 7.76
N TYR A 18 -21.84 10.17 7.26
CA TYR A 18 -22.06 8.81 7.78
C TYR A 18 -20.86 7.90 7.50
N SER A 19 -20.24 8.03 6.33
CA SER A 19 -19.06 7.23 5.98
C SER A 19 -17.84 7.56 6.85
N VAL A 20 -17.64 8.83 7.22
CA VAL A 20 -16.59 9.25 8.17
C VAL A 20 -16.80 8.62 9.55
N GLY A 21 -18.03 8.70 10.09
CA GLY A 21 -18.36 8.07 11.37
C GLY A 21 -18.13 6.55 11.38
N ALA A 22 -18.51 5.89 10.28
CA ALA A 22 -18.29 4.45 10.10
C ALA A 22 -16.79 4.09 10.04
N VAL A 23 -16.00 4.78 9.22
CA VAL A 23 -14.55 4.54 9.10
C VAL A 23 -13.83 4.77 10.43
N LEU A 24 -14.16 5.83 11.15
CA LEU A 24 -13.58 6.10 12.47
C LEU A 24 -13.93 5.00 13.49
N SER A 25 -15.14 4.46 13.45
CA SER A 25 -15.55 3.37 14.34
C SER A 25 -14.84 2.05 14.00
N LEU A 26 -14.73 1.74 12.70
CA LEU A 26 -14.04 0.56 12.19
C LEU A 26 -12.53 0.58 12.53
N THR A 27 -11.88 1.74 12.39
CA THR A 27 -10.46 1.88 12.73
C THR A 27 -10.18 1.66 14.22
N LYS A 28 -11.10 2.04 15.12
CA LYS A 28 -11.00 1.73 16.56
C LYS A 28 -11.03 0.23 16.83
N ILE A 29 -11.91 -0.51 16.14
CA ILE A 29 -11.97 -1.98 16.26
C ILE A 29 -10.65 -2.61 15.82
N LEU A 30 -10.06 -2.09 14.74
CA LEU A 30 -8.82 -2.63 14.18
C LEU A 30 -7.59 -2.37 15.08
N VAL A 31 -7.63 -1.36 15.95
CA VAL A 31 -6.57 -1.08 16.93
C VAL A 31 -6.70 -1.97 18.18
N ASP A 32 -7.89 -2.51 18.47
CA ASP A 32 -8.13 -3.33 19.65
C ASP A 32 -7.75 -4.81 19.41
N PRO A 33 -6.71 -5.34 20.07
CA PRO A 33 -6.28 -6.73 19.91
C PRO A 33 -7.30 -7.74 20.47
N SER A 34 -8.16 -7.33 21.41
CA SER A 34 -9.22 -8.20 21.95
C SER A 34 -10.29 -8.55 20.92
N LEU A 35 -10.41 -7.73 19.86
CA LEU A 35 -11.34 -7.88 18.76
C LEU A 35 -10.69 -8.49 17.50
N SER A 36 -9.53 -9.14 17.62
CA SER A 36 -8.76 -9.72 16.50
C SER A 36 -9.57 -10.62 15.57
N LYS A 37 -10.56 -11.35 16.11
CA LYS A 37 -11.49 -12.19 15.33
C LYS A 37 -12.28 -11.41 14.27
N HIS A 38 -12.46 -10.10 14.45
CA HIS A 38 -13.20 -9.23 13.53
C HIS A 38 -12.30 -8.45 12.57
N HIS A 39 -10.97 -8.46 12.75
CA HIS A 39 -10.06 -7.60 11.99
C HIS A 39 -10.14 -7.83 10.47
N ILE A 40 -10.23 -9.08 10.02
CA ILE A 40 -10.39 -9.41 8.59
C ILE A 40 -11.68 -8.80 8.02
N THR A 41 -12.79 -8.94 8.74
CA THR A 41 -14.10 -8.38 8.34
C THR A 41 -14.02 -6.86 8.29
N VAL A 42 -13.43 -6.23 9.30
CA VAL A 42 -13.27 -4.78 9.39
C VAL A 42 -12.44 -4.23 8.23
N ILE A 43 -11.30 -4.87 7.90
CA ILE A 43 -10.47 -4.50 6.75
C ILE A 43 -11.28 -4.59 5.45
N THR A 44 -12.05 -5.67 5.29
CA THR A 44 -12.87 -5.88 4.09
C THR A 44 -13.94 -4.80 3.93
N VAL A 45 -14.62 -4.43 5.03
CA VAL A 45 -15.63 -3.36 5.03
C VAL A 45 -15.02 -1.99 4.75
N LEU A 46 -13.90 -1.66 5.41
CA LEU A 46 -13.16 -0.41 5.15
C LEU A 46 -12.80 -0.29 3.66
N MET A 47 -12.26 -1.36 3.07
CA MET A 47 -11.89 -1.37 1.66
C MET A 47 -13.11 -1.32 0.73
N CYS A 48 -14.25 -1.88 1.13
CA CYS A 48 -15.50 -1.75 0.39
C CYS A 48 -15.97 -0.29 0.34
N ILE A 49 -15.90 0.43 1.46
CA ILE A 49 -16.21 1.87 1.54
C ILE A 49 -15.27 2.65 0.60
N CYS A 50 -13.96 2.44 0.70
CA CYS A 50 -12.99 3.13 -0.16
C CYS A 50 -13.23 2.85 -1.66
N ARG A 51 -13.50 1.60 -2.05
CA ARG A 51 -13.79 1.25 -3.45
C ARG A 51 -15.08 1.88 -3.97
N THR A 52 -16.10 2.00 -3.11
CA THR A 52 -17.38 2.60 -3.47
C THR A 52 -17.23 4.11 -3.70
N LEU A 53 -16.44 4.77 -2.87
CA LEU A 53 -16.20 6.22 -2.94
C LEU A 53 -15.15 6.63 -3.98
N LYS A 54 -14.28 5.71 -4.41
CA LYS A 54 -13.25 5.91 -5.43
C LYS A 54 -12.37 7.13 -5.12
N SER A 55 -12.38 8.16 -5.96
CA SER A 55 -11.60 9.40 -5.76
C SER A 55 -11.97 10.16 -4.50
N ARG A 56 -13.20 10.01 -4.00
CA ARG A 56 -13.64 10.62 -2.74
C ARG A 56 -13.08 9.93 -1.51
N ALA A 57 -12.53 8.71 -1.65
CA ALA A 57 -11.92 7.98 -0.55
C ALA A 57 -10.62 8.62 -0.05
N LYS A 58 -10.07 9.63 -0.76
CA LYS A 58 -8.86 10.35 -0.37
C LYS A 58 -8.91 10.90 1.05
N ILE A 59 -10.10 11.33 1.50
CA ILE A 59 -10.31 11.86 2.85
C ILE A 59 -9.98 10.80 3.93
N PHE A 60 -10.11 9.51 3.63
CA PHE A 60 -9.80 8.46 4.61
C PHE A 60 -8.33 8.01 4.60
N LEU A 61 -7.57 8.33 3.56
CA LEU A 61 -6.17 7.89 3.42
C LEU A 61 -5.29 8.30 4.62
N PRO A 62 -5.38 9.55 5.15
CA PRO A 62 -4.58 9.98 6.30
C PRO A 62 -4.83 9.16 7.57
N VAL A 63 -5.95 8.43 7.66
CA VAL A 63 -6.26 7.56 8.79
C VAL A 63 -5.95 6.10 8.47
N ILE A 64 -6.33 5.63 7.29
CA ILE A 64 -6.23 4.21 6.93
C ILE A 64 -4.77 3.81 6.64
N MET A 65 -4.02 4.61 5.89
CA MET A 65 -2.66 4.26 5.46
C MET A 65 -1.70 4.12 6.66
N PRO A 66 -1.61 5.08 7.58
CA PRO A 66 -0.74 4.94 8.75
C PRO A 66 -1.13 3.77 9.65
N LEU A 67 -2.44 3.50 9.78
CA LEU A 67 -2.94 2.37 10.56
C LEU A 67 -2.51 1.04 9.93
N PHE A 68 -2.65 0.88 8.62
CA PHE A 68 -2.23 -0.34 7.91
C PHE A 68 -0.71 -0.54 8.02
N PHE A 69 0.08 0.52 7.86
CA PHE A 69 1.54 0.45 8.04
C PHE A 69 1.91 0.04 9.46
N LYS A 70 1.23 0.58 10.48
CA LYS A 70 1.44 0.20 11.88
C LYS A 70 1.16 -1.28 12.12
N ILE A 71 0.07 -1.81 11.57
CA ILE A 71 -0.29 -3.23 11.74
C ILE A 71 0.70 -4.13 11.00
N LEU A 72 1.10 -3.76 9.77
CA LEU A 72 2.13 -4.48 9.02
C LEU A 72 3.49 -4.48 9.73
N ARG A 73 3.80 -3.47 10.55
CA ARG A 73 5.03 -3.45 11.36
C ARG A 73 4.88 -4.21 12.69
N SER A 74 3.72 -4.79 12.97
CA SER A 74 3.47 -5.56 14.19
C SER A 74 4.05 -6.99 14.10
N LYS A 75 4.09 -7.67 15.25
CA LYS A 75 4.57 -9.07 15.35
C LYS A 75 3.49 -10.10 14.99
N ASP A 76 2.24 -9.69 14.82
CA ASP A 76 1.14 -10.60 14.48
C ASP A 76 0.96 -10.67 12.96
N HIS A 77 1.49 -11.74 12.37
CA HIS A 77 1.54 -11.91 10.92
C HIS A 77 0.26 -12.47 10.30
N GLY A 78 -0.77 -12.83 11.10
CA GLY A 78 -1.96 -13.55 10.61
C GLY A 78 -2.74 -12.83 9.51
N ILE A 79 -2.67 -11.49 9.47
CA ILE A 79 -3.38 -10.63 8.50
C ILE A 79 -2.46 -9.85 7.56
N HIS A 80 -1.14 -10.08 7.63
CA HIS A 80 -0.17 -9.31 6.85
C HIS A 80 -0.37 -9.48 5.35
N ASP A 81 -0.61 -10.72 4.89
CA ASP A 81 -0.87 -11.01 3.48
C ASP A 81 -2.07 -10.23 2.94
N LEU A 82 -3.18 -10.23 3.68
CA LEU A 82 -4.38 -9.48 3.34
C LEU A 82 -4.11 -7.98 3.32
N LEU A 83 -3.44 -7.45 4.33
CA LEU A 83 -3.14 -6.02 4.45
C LEU A 83 -2.25 -5.52 3.31
N PHE A 84 -1.21 -6.27 2.93
CA PHE A 84 -0.36 -5.90 1.79
C PHE A 84 -1.15 -5.84 0.48
N GLN A 85 -2.07 -6.78 0.27
CA GLN A 85 -2.99 -6.72 -0.87
C GLN A 85 -3.89 -5.48 -0.81
N GLN A 86 -4.41 -5.13 0.37
CA GLN A 86 -5.25 -3.93 0.50
C GLN A 86 -4.46 -2.62 0.34
N VAL A 87 -3.21 -2.54 0.81
CA VAL A 87 -2.31 -1.40 0.52
C VAL A 87 -2.13 -1.25 -0.98
N SER A 88 -1.91 -2.36 -1.70
CA SER A 88 -1.79 -2.34 -3.17
C SER A 88 -3.05 -1.84 -3.87
N VAL A 89 -4.23 -2.03 -3.29
CA VAL A 89 -5.50 -1.48 -3.81
C VAL A 89 -5.65 -0.01 -3.44
N LEU A 90 -5.26 0.39 -2.23
CA LEU A 90 -5.30 1.80 -1.80
C LEU A 90 -4.38 2.66 -2.65
N VAL A 91 -3.20 2.16 -2.99
CA VAL A 91 -2.26 2.79 -3.95
C VAL A 91 -2.96 3.11 -5.28
N GLU A 92 -3.70 2.16 -5.85
CA GLU A 92 -4.44 2.36 -7.10
C GLU A 92 -5.59 3.36 -6.95
N LEU A 93 -6.25 3.38 -5.80
CA LEU A 93 -7.34 4.33 -5.52
C LEU A 93 -6.82 5.75 -5.27
N ALA A 94 -5.69 5.88 -4.58
CA ALA A 94 -5.09 7.15 -4.19
C ALA A 94 -4.48 7.92 -5.37
N LYS A 95 -3.97 7.20 -6.40
CA LYS A 95 -3.30 7.81 -7.55
C LYS A 95 -2.21 8.80 -7.09
N ASP A 96 -2.35 10.08 -7.43
CA ASP A 96 -1.41 11.16 -7.07
C ASP A 96 -1.28 11.39 -5.57
N ASP A 97 -2.29 11.06 -4.76
CA ASP A 97 -2.26 11.22 -3.30
C ASP A 97 -1.33 10.20 -2.62
N ILE A 98 -0.82 9.19 -3.35
CA ILE A 98 0.09 8.18 -2.78
C ILE A 98 1.47 8.75 -2.44
N ARG A 99 1.83 9.90 -3.01
CA ARG A 99 3.15 10.54 -2.91
C ARG A 99 3.59 10.76 -1.46
N ILE A 100 2.66 11.14 -0.60
CA ILE A 100 2.94 11.42 0.82
C ILE A 100 3.25 10.15 1.64
N TYR A 101 2.99 8.96 1.08
CA TYR A 101 3.20 7.68 1.74
C TYR A 101 4.38 6.88 1.15
N LEU A 102 5.13 7.45 0.20
CA LEU A 102 6.14 6.71 -0.55
C LEU A 102 7.23 6.13 0.34
N ASP A 103 7.79 6.94 1.23
CA ASP A 103 8.87 6.51 2.13
C ASP A 103 8.41 5.36 3.03
N ASP A 104 7.19 5.43 3.55
CA ASP A 104 6.62 4.37 4.37
C ASP A 104 6.40 3.08 3.57
N ILE A 105 5.90 3.19 2.33
CA ILE A 105 5.68 2.05 1.44
C ILE A 105 7.02 1.40 1.08
N PHE A 106 8.03 2.18 0.70
CA PHE A 106 9.36 1.66 0.39
C PHE A 106 10.05 1.07 1.61
N GLY A 107 9.85 1.65 2.79
CA GLY A 107 10.26 1.03 4.06
C GLY A 107 9.67 -0.37 4.25
N LEU A 108 8.37 -0.55 3.94
CA LEU A 108 7.73 -1.87 3.97
C LEU A 108 8.26 -2.81 2.89
N VAL A 109 8.51 -2.32 1.67
CA VAL A 109 9.11 -3.10 0.58
C VAL A 109 10.45 -3.70 1.03
N HIS A 110 11.33 -2.89 1.62
CA HIS A 110 12.63 -3.35 2.11
C HIS A 110 12.49 -4.30 3.29
N GLN A 111 11.61 -3.99 4.26
CA GLN A 111 11.40 -4.82 5.44
C GLN A 111 10.91 -6.24 5.08
N PHE A 112 10.04 -6.37 4.09
CA PHE A 112 9.43 -7.64 3.72
C PHE A 112 10.12 -8.34 2.54
N TRP A 113 11.18 -7.76 1.96
CA TRP A 113 11.80 -8.24 0.72
C TRP A 113 12.22 -9.72 0.75
N ASP A 114 12.88 -10.14 1.82
CA ASP A 114 13.41 -11.51 1.94
C ASP A 114 12.40 -12.49 2.58
N THR A 115 11.12 -12.13 2.66
CA THR A 115 10.05 -12.95 3.23
C THR A 115 9.31 -13.78 2.19
N ASN A 116 8.33 -14.58 2.63
CA ASN A 116 7.44 -15.31 1.71
C ASN A 116 6.49 -14.40 0.93
N MET A 117 6.43 -13.10 1.27
CA MET A 117 5.55 -12.10 0.66
C MET A 117 6.14 -11.43 -0.59
N ILE A 118 7.30 -11.89 -1.07
CA ILE A 118 8.02 -11.24 -2.18
C ILE A 118 7.15 -11.07 -3.44
N ILE A 119 6.24 -11.99 -3.75
CA ILE A 119 5.38 -11.89 -4.94
C ILE A 119 4.42 -10.70 -4.81
N GLN A 120 3.84 -10.52 -3.61
CA GLN A 120 2.96 -9.40 -3.28
C GLN A 120 3.71 -8.08 -3.32
N ILE A 121 4.95 -8.05 -2.81
CA ILE A 121 5.83 -6.87 -2.83
C ILE A 121 6.17 -6.47 -4.26
N LEU A 122 6.56 -7.43 -5.10
CA LEU A 122 6.84 -7.17 -6.52
C LEU A 122 5.59 -6.63 -7.25
N GLY A 123 4.41 -7.19 -6.94
CA GLY A 123 3.15 -6.66 -7.45
C GLY A 123 2.85 -5.22 -7.01
N LEU A 124 3.16 -4.89 -5.75
CA LEU A 124 3.04 -3.52 -5.24
C LEU A 124 4.01 -2.58 -5.98
N VAL A 125 5.28 -2.96 -6.11
CA VAL A 125 6.30 -2.17 -6.83
C VAL A 125 5.87 -1.91 -8.27
N GLU A 126 5.39 -2.93 -9.01
CA GLU A 126 4.87 -2.74 -10.38
C GLU A 126 3.74 -1.72 -10.44
N LYS A 127 2.79 -1.76 -9.49
CA LYS A 127 1.70 -0.78 -9.43
C LYS A 127 2.21 0.62 -9.15
N MET A 128 3.16 0.74 -8.21
CA MET A 128 3.78 2.02 -7.87
C MET A 128 4.48 2.64 -9.08
N VAL A 129 5.27 1.85 -9.82
CA VAL A 129 5.95 2.29 -11.05
C VAL A 129 4.95 2.79 -12.10
N LYS A 130 3.82 2.09 -12.28
CA LYS A 130 2.79 2.49 -13.25
C LYS A 130 2.04 3.78 -12.87
N ILE A 131 1.92 4.07 -11.59
CA ILE A 131 1.22 5.27 -11.08
C ILE A 131 2.17 6.45 -11.00
N LEU A 132 3.44 6.20 -10.65
CA LEU A 132 4.45 7.20 -10.35
C LEU A 132 5.46 7.20 -11.49
N ASP A 133 5.25 8.06 -12.48
CA ASP A 133 6.09 8.13 -13.66
C ASP A 133 7.54 8.56 -13.35
N ASN A 134 7.80 9.86 -13.17
CA ASN A 134 9.17 10.34 -12.91
C ASN A 134 9.60 10.22 -11.45
N GLU A 135 8.66 10.15 -10.50
CA GLU A 135 8.98 10.15 -9.07
C GLU A 135 9.53 8.80 -8.59
N ILE A 136 9.15 7.70 -9.25
CA ILE A 136 9.71 6.38 -8.94
C ILE A 136 11.21 6.33 -9.16
N LYS A 137 11.75 7.18 -10.05
CA LYS A 137 13.16 7.23 -10.42
C LYS A 137 14.08 7.41 -9.22
N VAL A 138 13.65 8.11 -8.17
CA VAL A 138 14.44 8.31 -6.94
C VAL A 138 14.65 6.99 -6.17
N TYR A 139 13.71 6.05 -6.28
CA TYR A 139 13.74 4.76 -5.58
C TYR A 139 14.38 3.65 -6.42
N LEU A 140 14.47 3.80 -7.75
CA LEU A 140 15.03 2.79 -8.65
C LEU A 140 16.47 2.36 -8.31
N PRO A 141 17.42 3.26 -7.96
CA PRO A 141 18.78 2.86 -7.61
C PRO A 141 18.85 1.89 -6.43
N GLY A 142 17.90 1.97 -5.48
CA GLY A 142 17.80 1.04 -4.36
C GLY A 142 17.11 -0.29 -4.72
N LEU A 143 16.16 -0.27 -5.66
CA LEU A 143 15.35 -1.45 -6.02
C LEU A 143 16.03 -2.35 -7.06
N VAL A 144 16.70 -1.77 -8.05
CA VAL A 144 17.29 -2.53 -9.17
C VAL A 144 18.29 -3.59 -8.68
N PRO A 145 19.26 -3.29 -7.79
CA PRO A 145 20.18 -4.30 -7.29
C PRO A 145 19.47 -5.44 -6.56
N LEU A 146 18.39 -5.14 -5.83
CA LEU A 146 17.59 -6.13 -5.11
C LEU A 146 16.85 -7.07 -6.07
N LEU A 147 16.27 -6.54 -7.15
CA LEU A 147 15.62 -7.32 -8.20
C LEU A 147 16.61 -8.24 -8.91
N LEU A 148 17.78 -7.72 -9.27
CA LEU A 148 18.84 -8.51 -9.91
C LEU A 148 19.34 -9.63 -8.99
N ARG A 149 19.52 -9.35 -7.70
CA ARG A 149 19.86 -10.38 -6.70
C ARG A 149 18.79 -11.47 -6.63
N LEU A 150 17.51 -11.09 -6.69
CA LEU A 150 16.40 -12.05 -6.63
C LEU A 150 16.29 -12.90 -7.89
N LEU A 151 16.64 -12.35 -9.06
CA LEU A 151 16.66 -13.08 -10.33
C LEU A 151 17.68 -14.23 -10.32
N HIS A 152 18.85 -14.00 -9.72
CA HIS A 152 19.89 -15.01 -9.55
C HIS A 152 19.48 -16.13 -8.57
N SER A 153 18.54 -15.86 -7.64
CA SER A 153 18.03 -16.85 -6.70
C SER A 153 17.06 -17.85 -7.38
N ASN A 154 17.39 -19.14 -7.31
CA ASN A 154 16.99 -20.21 -8.24
C ASN A 154 15.55 -20.75 -8.10
N LYS A 155 14.53 -19.90 -7.87
CA LYS A 155 13.11 -20.33 -7.75
C LYS A 155 12.28 -19.88 -8.98
N SER A 156 11.82 -20.83 -9.80
CA SER A 156 11.15 -20.59 -11.10
C SER A 156 9.98 -19.60 -11.04
N ASN A 157 9.03 -19.77 -10.12
CA ASN A 157 7.86 -18.89 -10.01
C ASN A 157 8.22 -17.45 -9.61
N ARG A 158 9.30 -17.24 -8.87
CA ARG A 158 9.75 -15.90 -8.47
C ARG A 158 10.44 -15.19 -9.63
N ARG A 159 11.20 -15.93 -10.45
CA ARG A 159 11.91 -15.37 -11.61
C ARG A 159 10.98 -14.73 -12.62
N LEU A 160 9.88 -15.38 -13.00
CA LEU A 160 8.91 -14.80 -13.93
C LEU A 160 8.34 -13.49 -13.42
N LYS A 161 8.01 -13.43 -12.12
CA LYS A 161 7.48 -12.20 -11.51
C LYS A 161 8.53 -11.09 -11.47
N VAL A 162 9.77 -11.40 -11.10
CA VAL A 162 10.88 -10.43 -11.13
C VAL A 162 11.12 -9.89 -12.54
N LEU A 163 11.09 -10.75 -13.57
CA LEU A 163 11.26 -10.33 -14.95
C LEU A 163 10.13 -9.39 -15.37
N SER A 164 8.87 -9.70 -15.04
CA SER A 164 7.73 -8.80 -15.28
C SER A 164 7.89 -7.45 -14.56
N THR A 165 8.43 -7.46 -13.33
CA THR A 165 8.69 -6.23 -12.57
C THR A 165 9.83 -5.42 -13.19
N LEU A 166 10.91 -6.07 -13.61
CA LEU A 166 12.04 -5.45 -14.29
C LEU A 166 11.63 -4.87 -15.65
N ASP A 167 10.78 -5.55 -16.42
CA ASP A 167 10.23 -5.06 -17.68
C ASP A 167 9.40 -3.77 -17.47
N THR A 168 8.54 -3.78 -16.44
CA THR A 168 7.75 -2.60 -16.06
C THR A 168 8.64 -1.42 -15.66
N ILE A 169 9.72 -1.69 -14.93
CA ILE A 169 10.68 -0.67 -14.50
C ILE A 169 11.59 -0.23 -15.66
N GLY A 170 11.87 -1.11 -16.63
CA GLY A 170 12.79 -0.91 -17.75
C GLY A 170 12.47 0.33 -18.57
N GLY A 171 11.18 0.64 -18.75
CA GLY A 171 10.74 1.87 -19.42
C GLY A 171 11.22 3.15 -18.73
N HIS A 172 11.41 3.12 -17.40
CA HIS A 172 11.91 4.25 -16.61
C HIS A 172 13.44 4.18 -16.37
N LEU A 173 14.08 3.05 -16.69
CA LEU A 173 15.53 2.84 -16.56
C LEU A 173 16.32 3.23 -17.79
N ALA A 174 15.68 3.52 -18.94
CA ALA A 174 16.38 3.96 -20.14
C ALA A 174 17.36 5.12 -19.83
N ASP A 175 16.91 6.10 -19.04
CA ASP A 175 17.73 7.24 -18.61
C ASP A 175 18.89 6.86 -17.69
N TYR A 176 18.78 5.75 -16.95
CA TYR A 176 19.79 5.26 -16.00
C TYR A 176 20.83 4.33 -16.64
N LEU A 177 20.50 3.68 -17.76
CA LEU A 177 21.40 2.76 -18.48
C LEU A 177 22.38 3.48 -19.43
N HIS A 178 22.22 4.78 -19.62
CA HIS A 178 23.11 5.62 -20.45
C HIS A 178 24.32 6.20 -19.68
N LEU A 179 24.47 5.87 -18.40
CA LEU A 179 25.60 6.25 -17.53
C LEU A 179 26.58 5.08 -17.35
#